data_AF-A0A1S8WMB7-F1
#
_entry.id   AF-A0A1S8WMB7-F1
#
_cell.length_a   1.000
_cell.length_b   1.000
_cell.length_c   1.000
_cell.angle_alpha   90.00
_cell.angle_beta   90.00
_cell.angle_gamma   90.00
#
_symmetry.space_group_name_H-M   'P 1'
#
loop_
_entity.id
_entity.type
_entity.pdbx_description
1 polymer ?
#
loop_
_entity_poly.entity_id
_entity_poly.type
_entity_poly.pdbx_seq_one_letter_code
_entity_poly.pdbx_strand_id
1 'polypeptide(L)' 'LLVDNGANLALLSCDMELPVDVSQNDAVTSLLNEAMESQGIDPVAARQNEQTMLLRDAKQWQANGRYE' A
#
# COMPACT_ATOMS: atom_id res chain seq x y z
N LEU A 1 13.62 -3.80 13.29
CA LEU A 1 12.36 -4.36 12.76
C LEU A 1 12.34 -4.25 11.25
N LEU A 2 11.45 -4.96 10.54
CA LEU A 2 11.36 -4.85 9.06
C LEU A 2 11.11 -3.40 8.60
N VAL A 3 10.30 -2.65 9.37
CA VAL A 3 10.06 -1.22 9.19
C VAL A 3 11.37 -0.43 9.16
N ASP A 4 12.28 -0.68 10.10
CA ASP A 4 13.59 -0.01 10.17
C ASP A 4 14.55 -0.42 9.04
N ASN A 5 14.24 -1.49 8.31
CA ASN A 5 15.04 -2.02 7.21
C ASN A 5 14.41 -1.75 5.83
N GLY A 6 13.47 -0.80 5.76
CA GLY A 6 12.89 -0.34 4.50
C GLY A 6 11.67 -1.14 4.02
N ALA A 7 10.99 -1.88 4.91
CA ALA A 7 9.68 -2.42 4.58
C ALA A 7 8.70 -1.29 4.27
N ASN A 8 7.99 -1.42 3.13
CA ASN A 8 7.05 -0.42 2.67
C ASN A 8 5.66 -0.67 3.28
N LEU A 9 5.23 0.22 4.17
CA LEU A 9 3.92 0.15 4.84
C LEU A 9 2.77 0.68 3.98
N ALA A 10 3.04 1.28 2.83
CA ALA A 10 2.01 1.75 1.88
C ALA A 10 1.56 0.67 0.90
N LEU A 11 2.13 -0.54 0.97
CA LEU A 11 1.72 -1.67 0.13
C LEU A 11 0.42 -2.29 0.64
N LEU A 12 -0.42 -2.67 -0.30
CA LEU A 12 -1.70 -3.32 -0.04
C LEU A 12 -1.56 -4.83 -0.27
N SER A 13 -2.34 -5.59 0.50
CA SER A 13 -2.57 -7.01 0.22
C SER A 13 -3.50 -7.19 -0.98
N CYS A 14 -3.69 -8.43 -1.44
CA CYS A 14 -4.67 -8.76 -2.46
C CYS A 14 -6.12 -8.41 -2.06
N ASP A 15 -6.37 -8.25 -0.76
CA ASP A 15 -7.67 -7.86 -0.20
C ASP A 15 -7.79 -6.34 0.00
N MET A 16 -6.83 -5.56 -0.54
CA MET A 16 -6.75 -4.09 -0.46
C MET A 16 -6.54 -3.54 0.96
N GLU A 17 -5.88 -4.33 1.82
CA GLU A 17 -5.60 -3.99 3.21
C GLU A 17 -4.14 -3.56 3.39
N LEU A 18 -3.92 -2.53 4.21
CA LEU A 18 -2.59 -2.11 4.67
C LEU A 18 -2.14 -3.02 5.82
N PRO A 19 -0.82 -3.09 6.11
CA PRO A 19 -0.30 -3.89 7.23
C PRO A 19 -0.97 -3.57 8.58
N VAL A 20 -1.37 -2.31 8.79
CA VAL A 20 -2.06 -1.84 10.01
C VAL A 20 -3.51 -2.35 10.11
N ASP A 21 -4.18 -2.62 8.99
CA ASP A 21 -5.55 -3.15 9.00
C ASP A 21 -5.56 -4.63 9.40
N VAL A 22 -4.50 -5.36 9.06
CA VAL A 22 -4.36 -6.81 9.30
C VAL A 22 -3.80 -7.11 10.70
N SER A 23 -3.20 -6.13 11.39
CA SER A 23 -2.60 -6.35 12.70
C SER A 23 -3.67 -6.68 13.76
N GLN A 24 -3.46 -7.77 14.50
CA GLN A 24 -4.40 -8.27 15.52
C GLN A 24 -4.03 -7.86 16.94
N ASN A 25 -2.88 -7.20 17.13
CA ASN A 25 -2.33 -6.87 18.43
C ASN A 25 -2.16 -5.34 18.52
N ASP A 26 -2.76 -4.75 19.55
CA ASP A 26 -2.77 -3.29 19.75
C ASP A 26 -1.37 -2.65 19.75
N ALA A 27 -0.37 -3.31 20.34
CA ALA A 27 1.00 -2.79 20.37
C ALA A 27 1.64 -2.79 18.97
N VAL A 28 1.31 -3.79 18.13
CA VAL A 28 1.74 -3.83 16.74
C VAL A 28 1.01 -2.76 15.94
N THR A 29 -0.30 -2.60 16.14
CA THR A 29 -1.10 -1.55 15.50
C THR A 29 -0.55 -0.16 15.81
N SER A 30 -0.22 0.13 17.07
CA SER A 30 0.41 1.41 17.45
C SER A 30 1.77 1.60 16.77
N LEU A 31 2.63 0.59 16.79
CA LEU A 31 3.94 0.66 16.14
C LEU A 31 3.84 0.90 14.63
N LEU A 32 2.87 0.28 13.96
CA LEU A 32 2.63 0.48 12.52
C LEU A 32 2.11 1.89 12.24
N ASN A 33 1.20 2.42 13.06
CA ASN A 33 0.70 3.79 12.90
C ASN A 33 1.81 4.84 13.09
N GLU A 34 2.63 4.71 14.14
CA GLU A 34 3.77 5.60 14.37
C GLU A 34 4.78 5.54 13.22
N ALA A 35 5.05 4.33 12.72
CA ALA A 35 5.91 4.14 11.57
C ALA A 35 5.36 4.81 10.31
N MET A 36 4.07 4.63 10.01
CA MET A 36 3.41 5.27 8.86
C MET A 36 3.45 6.80 8.97
N GLU A 37 3.20 7.36 10.16
CA GLU A 37 3.29 8.80 10.40
C GLU A 37 4.71 9.32 10.18
N SER A 38 5.71 8.63 10.74
CA SER A 38 7.12 9.01 10.59
C SER A 38 7.62 8.97 9.13
N GLN A 39 7.03 8.09 8.31
CA GLN A 39 7.32 7.96 6.88
C GLN A 39 6.44 8.86 6.00
N GLY A 40 5.49 9.59 6.59
CA GLY A 40 4.56 10.46 5.85
C GLY A 40 3.61 9.69 4.93
N ILE A 41 3.25 8.46 5.30
CA ILE A 41 2.34 7.62 4.51
C ILE A 41 0.90 8.05 4.80
N ASP A 42 0.20 8.52 3.77
CA ASP A 42 -1.25 8.73 3.81
C ASP A 42 -1.97 7.41 3.43
N PRO A 43 -2.73 6.78 4.35
CA PRO A 43 -3.44 5.54 4.09
C PRO A 43 -4.45 5.65 2.93
N VAL A 44 -5.08 6.81 2.76
CA VAL A 44 -6.07 7.03 1.70
C VAL A 44 -5.38 7.11 0.35
N ALA A 45 -4.30 7.90 0.28
CA ALA A 45 -3.49 7.99 -0.94
C ALA A 45 -2.88 6.63 -1.32
N ALA A 46 -2.41 5.84 -0.33
CA ALA A 46 -1.87 4.51 -0.57
C ALA A 46 -2.88 3.59 -1.26
N ARG A 47 -4.13 3.55 -0.78
CA ARG A 47 -5.23 2.79 -1.40
C ARG A 47 -5.55 3.25 -2.81
N GLN A 48 -5.53 4.56 -3.04
CA GLN A 48 -5.84 5.11 -4.36
C GLN A 48 -4.71 4.91 -5.38
N ASN A 49 -3.46 4.83 -4.94
CA ASN A 49 -2.31 4.62 -5.81
C ASN A 49 -2.39 3.28 -6.56
N GLU A 50 -2.71 2.19 -5.89
CA GLU A 50 -2.82 0.87 -6.55
C GLU A 50 -3.93 0.89 -7.60
N GLN A 51 -5.13 1.38 -7.25
CA GLN A 51 -6.23 1.49 -8.20
C GLN A 51 -5.84 2.36 -9.42
N THR A 52 -5.12 3.45 -9.18
CA THR A 52 -4.66 4.36 -10.25
C THR A 52 -3.66 3.68 -11.17
N MET A 53 -2.72 2.90 -10.62
CA MET A 53 -1.76 2.11 -11.39
C MET A 53 -2.45 1.05 -12.23
N LEU A 54 -3.33 0.24 -11.62
CA LEU A 54 -4.08 -0.80 -12.34
C LEU A 54 -4.94 -0.21 -13.47
N LEU A 55 -5.59 0.93 -13.23
CA LEU A 55 -6.38 1.61 -14.27
C LEU A 55 -5.49 2.15 -15.39
N ARG A 56 -4.32 2.70 -15.06
CA ARG A 56 -3.36 3.19 -16.04
C ARG A 56 -2.89 2.05 -16.94
N ASP A 57 -2.51 0.92 -16.35
CA ASP A 57 -2.00 -0.24 -17.07
C ASP A 57 -3.10 -0.82 -17.98
N ALA A 58 -4.32 -0.98 -17.47
CA ALA A 58 -5.46 -1.43 -18.27
C ALA A 58 -5.74 -0.50 -19.47
N LYS A 59 -5.66 0.83 -19.29
CA LYS A 59 -5.80 1.80 -20.38
C LYS A 59 -4.68 1.68 -21.41
N GLN A 60 -3.44 1.48 -20.96
CA GLN A 60 -2.31 1.27 -21.87
C GLN A 60 -2.47 -0.03 -22.67
N TRP A 61 -2.89 -1.12 -22.03
CA TRP A 61 -3.13 -2.39 -22.72
C TRP A 61 -4.26 -2.29 -23.74
N GLN A 62 -5.33 -1.57 -23.39
CA GLN A 62 -6.43 -1.29 -24.31
C GLN A 62 -5.94 -0.47 -25.52
N ALA A 63 -5.12 0.56 -25.30
CA ALA A 63 -4.62 1.43 -26.36
C ALA A 63 -3.61 0.72 -27.28
N ASN A 64 -2.76 -0.16 -26.73
CA ASN A 64 -1.68 -0.82 -27.46
C ASN A 64 -2.08 -2.20 -28.01
N GLY A 65 -3.20 -2.77 -27.55
CA GLY A 65 -3.65 -4.12 -27.91
C GLY A 65 -2.78 -5.25 -27.35
N ARG A 66 -1.84 -4.94 -26.45
CA ARG A 66 -0.89 -5.87 -25.82
C ARG A 66 -0.63 -5.45 -24.37
N TYR A 67 -0.40 -6.43 -23.50
CA TYR A 67 0.12 -6.21 -22.15
C TYR A 67 1.65 -6.36 -22.21
N GLU A 68 2.38 -5.30 -21.90
CA GLU A 68 3.84 -5.29 -21.70
C GLU A 68 4.15 -4.45 -20.47
#